data_AF-A0A2R4BRD4-F1
#
_entry.id   AF-A0A2R4BRD4-F1
#
_cell.length_a   1.000
_cell.length_b   1.000
_cell.length_c   1.000
_cell.angle_alpha   90.00
_cell.angle_beta   90.00
_cell.angle_gamma   90.00
#
_symmetry.space_group_name_H-M   'P 1'
#
loop_
_entity.id
_entity.type
_entity.pdbx_description
1 polymer ?
#
loop_
_entity_poly.entity_id
_entity_poly.type
_entity_poly.pdbx_seq_one_letter_code
_entity_poly.pdbx_strand_id
1 'polypeptide(L)' 'MATENLTTTTRNDTRRAAKAALRSFGIQRFRVLWLRDGKERKSPWFYSKERADQARDAMADKYGRAIVYVD' A
#
# COMPACT_ATOMS: atom_id res chain seq x y z
N MET A 1 -24.38 27.55 -18.79
CA MET A 1 -22.96 27.19 -18.60
C MET A 1 -22.82 26.57 -17.22
N ALA A 2 -22.62 25.26 -17.13
CA ALA A 2 -22.41 24.55 -15.86
C ALA A 2 -21.34 23.47 -16.11
N THR A 3 -20.08 23.87 -15.96
CA THR A 3 -18.90 23.01 -15.97
C THR A 3 -18.48 22.81 -14.53
N GLU A 4 -18.79 21.67 -13.91
CA GLU A 4 -18.11 21.20 -12.69
C GLU A 4 -18.58 19.79 -12.28
N ASN A 5 -17.61 18.91 -11.97
CA ASN A 5 -17.74 17.67 -11.15
C ASN A 5 -17.94 16.27 -11.78
N LEU A 6 -17.68 16.02 -13.07
CA LEU A 6 -17.75 14.64 -13.61
C LEU A 6 -16.45 13.79 -13.51
N THR A 7 -15.31 14.35 -13.13
CA THR A 7 -14.01 13.67 -13.29
C THR A 7 -13.49 12.95 -12.04
N THR A 8 -13.95 13.32 -10.85
CA THR A 8 -13.43 12.81 -9.57
C THR A 8 -14.01 11.45 -9.20
N THR A 9 -15.30 11.24 -9.48
CA THR A 9 -16.03 10.01 -9.16
C THR A 9 -15.50 8.82 -9.96
N THR A 10 -15.29 9.01 -11.27
CA THR A 10 -14.78 7.98 -12.19
C THR A 10 -13.40 7.47 -11.77
N ARG A 11 -12.50 8.35 -11.35
CA ARG A 11 -11.13 7.96 -10.95
C ARG A 11 -11.12 7.11 -9.68
N ASN A 12 -12.02 7.41 -8.73
CA ASN A 12 -12.12 6.69 -7.47
C ASN A 12 -12.79 5.31 -7.65
N ASP A 13 -13.79 5.24 -8.52
CA ASP A 13 -14.46 3.99 -8.88
C ASP A 13 -13.52 3.07 -9.68
N THR A 14 -12.76 3.62 -10.62
CA THR A 14 -11.73 2.87 -11.36
C THR A 14 -10.67 2.29 -10.41
N ARG A 15 -10.27 3.05 -9.38
CA ARG A 15 -9.34 2.58 -8.35
C ARG A 15 -9.94 1.49 -7.47
N ARG A 16 -11.25 1.56 -7.16
CA ARG A 16 -11.97 0.49 -6.44
C ARG A 16 -12.13 -0.76 -7.28
N ALA A 17 -12.50 -0.64 -8.54
CA ALA A 17 -12.64 -1.75 -9.49
C ALA A 17 -11.29 -2.46 -9.73
N ALA A 18 -10.20 -1.70 -9.95
CA ALA A 18 -8.85 -2.26 -10.03
C ALA A 18 -8.43 -2.96 -8.73
N LYS A 19 -8.79 -2.39 -7.55
CA LYS A 19 -8.52 -2.99 -6.24
C LYS A 19 -9.30 -4.30 -6.02
N ALA A 20 -10.54 -4.37 -6.49
CA ALA A 20 -11.37 -5.57 -6.41
C ALA A 20 -10.88 -6.66 -7.37
N ALA A 21 -10.55 -6.28 -8.61
CA ALA A 21 -9.97 -7.19 -9.59
C ALA A 21 -8.65 -7.81 -9.08
N LEU A 22 -7.74 -7.01 -8.53
CA LEU A 22 -6.47 -7.51 -7.98
C LEU A 22 -6.65 -8.54 -6.87
N ARG A 23 -7.69 -8.42 -6.03
CA ARG A 23 -7.99 -9.40 -4.99
C ARG A 23 -8.45 -10.74 -5.56
N SER A 24 -9.20 -10.74 -6.66
CA SER A 24 -9.65 -11.97 -7.32
C SER A 24 -8.54 -12.73 -8.05
N PHE A 25 -7.43 -12.07 -8.40
CA PHE A 25 -6.27 -12.70 -9.06
C PHE A 25 -5.24 -13.29 -8.07
N GLY A 26 -5.53 -13.32 -6.76
CA GLY A 26 -4.59 -13.85 -5.77
C GLY A 26 -3.31 -13.02 -5.63
N ILE A 27 -3.33 -11.75 -6.04
CA ILE A 27 -2.17 -10.86 -5.95
C ILE A 27 -2.03 -10.44 -4.49
N GLN A 28 -1.18 -11.15 -3.77
CA GLN A 28 -0.79 -10.84 -2.39
C GLN A 28 -0.24 -9.42 -2.34
N ARG A 29 -0.80 -8.59 -1.45
CA ARG A 29 -0.34 -7.22 -1.27
C ARG A 29 0.47 -7.16 0.01
N PHE A 30 1.68 -6.66 -0.11
CA PHE A 30 2.60 -6.56 1.00
C PHE A 30 2.69 -5.10 1.43
N ARG A 31 2.77 -4.82 2.72
CA ARG A 31 3.16 -3.50 3.23
C ARG A 31 4.12 -3.70 4.39
N VAL A 32 4.97 -2.71 4.63
CA VAL A 32 5.89 -2.72 5.75
C VAL A 32 5.35 -1.81 6.84
N LEU A 33 5.33 -2.32 8.07
CA LEU A 33 4.97 -1.61 9.29
C LEU A 33 6.23 -1.48 10.15
N TRP A 34 6.45 -0.31 10.73
CA TRP A 34 7.57 -0.07 11.65
C TRP A 34 7.19 0.93 12.72
N LEU A 35 7.95 0.95 13.82
CA LEU A 35 7.84 1.96 14.85
C LEU A 35 8.85 3.07 14.59
N ARG A 36 8.39 4.32 14.65
CA ARG A 36 9.25 5.50 14.65
C ARG A 36 8.78 6.42 15.77
N ASP A 37 9.63 6.67 16.75
CA ASP A 37 9.33 7.59 17.87
C ASP A 37 8.08 7.17 18.66
N GLY A 38 7.95 5.86 18.94
CA GLY A 38 6.77 5.30 19.61
C GLY A 38 5.47 5.31 18.78
N LYS A 39 5.50 5.81 17.53
CA LYS A 39 4.35 5.83 16.62
C LYS A 39 4.49 4.80 15.53
N GLU A 40 3.42 4.05 15.28
CA GLU A 40 3.34 3.16 14.13
C GLU A 40 3.36 3.97 12.82
N ARG A 41 4.22 3.54 11.90
CA ARG A 41 4.29 4.04 10.53
C ARG A 41 4.13 2.88 9.57
N LYS A 42 3.62 3.20 8.39
CA LYS A 42 3.29 2.23 7.34
C LYS A 42 3.79 2.71 5.99
N SER A 43 4.29 1.78 5.20
CA SER A 43 4.69 2.03 3.82
C SER A 43 3.48 2.04 2.89
N PRO A 44 3.65 2.51 1.65
CA PRO A 44 2.76 2.13 0.55
C PRO A 44 2.66 0.61 0.40
N TRP A 45 1.61 0.16 -0.28
CA TRP A 45 1.45 -1.25 -0.66
C TRP A 45 2.39 -1.60 -1.81
N PHE A 46 3.08 -2.73 -1.64
CA PHE A 46 3.88 -3.40 -2.65
C PHE A 46 3.08 -4.57 -3.22
N TYR A 47 3.27 -4.83 -4.52
CA TYR A 47 2.71 -5.98 -5.22
C TYR A 47 3.72 -7.12 -5.40
N SER A 48 4.94 -6.93 -4.91
CA SER A 48 6.01 -7.92 -4.92
C SER A 48 6.53 -8.14 -3.51
N LYS A 49 6.62 -9.41 -3.12
CA LYS A 49 7.14 -9.83 -1.82
C LYS A 49 8.59 -9.38 -1.63
N GLU A 50 9.43 -9.56 -2.65
CA GLU A 50 10.85 -9.21 -2.62
C GLU A 50 11.06 -7.71 -2.36
N ARG A 51 10.24 -6.85 -2.98
CA ARG A 51 10.27 -5.40 -2.74
C ARG A 51 9.85 -5.05 -1.30
N ALA A 52 8.88 -5.78 -0.75
CA ALA A 52 8.45 -5.57 0.64
C ALA A 52 9.49 -6.06 1.65
N ASP A 53 10.18 -7.16 1.36
CA ASP A 53 11.28 -7.67 2.18
C ASP A 53 12.47 -6.70 2.16
N GLN A 54 12.88 -6.20 0.98
CA GLN A 54 13.91 -5.15 0.87
C GLN A 54 13.52 -3.89 1.64
N ALA A 55 12.26 -3.45 1.53
CA ALA A 55 11.77 -2.30 2.27
C ALA A 55 11.75 -2.56 3.78
N ARG A 56 11.44 -3.79 4.21
CA ARG A 56 11.47 -4.18 5.62
C ARG A 56 12.88 -4.17 6.17
N ASP A 57 13.85 -4.69 5.44
CA ASP A 57 15.26 -4.66 5.87
C ASP A 57 15.79 -3.22 5.93
N ALA A 58 15.47 -2.38 4.93
CA ALA A 58 15.83 -0.95 4.96
C ALA A 58 15.18 -0.18 6.13
N MET A 59 13.93 -0.50 6.47
CA MET A 59 13.26 0.13 7.63
C MET A 59 13.76 -0.45 8.95
N ALA A 60 14.16 -1.72 8.97
CA ALA A 60 14.72 -2.36 10.15
C ALA A 60 16.11 -1.82 10.49
N ASP A 61 16.95 -1.60 9.48
CA ASP A 61 18.25 -0.95 9.64
C ASP A 61 18.09 0.47 10.21
N LYS A 62 17.15 1.25 9.66
CA LYS A 62 16.98 2.67 10.01
C LYS A 62 16.24 2.92 11.33
N TYR A 63 15.24 2.09 11.65
CA TYR A 63 14.31 2.33 12.76
C TYR A 63 14.21 1.15 13.73
N GLY A 64 14.99 0.08 13.53
CA GLY A 64 15.00 -1.11 14.36
C GLY A 64 13.99 -2.16 13.91
N ARG A 65 12.81 -2.21 14.53
CA ARG A 65 11.87 -3.32 14.29
C ARG A 65 10.87 -2.97 13.19
N ALA A 66 10.92 -3.73 12.09
CA ALA A 66 9.98 -3.64 10.99
C ALA A 66 9.41 -5.03 10.61
N ILE A 67 8.12 -5.07 10.26
CA ILE A 67 7.40 -6.29 9.87
C ILE A 67 6.73 -6.11 8.51
N VAL A 68 6.57 -7.21 7.78
CA VAL A 68 5.77 -7.26 6.55
C VAL A 68 4.36 -7.74 6.91
N TYR A 69 3.36 -6.98 6.47
CA TYR A 69 1.95 -7.32 6.55
C TYR A 69 1.45 -7.71 5.17
N VAL A 70 0.71 -8.82 5.08
CA VAL A 70 0.11 -9.34 3.85
C VAL A 70 -1.42 -9.20 3.94
N ASP A 71 -2.05 -8.61 2.91
CA ASP A 71 -3.51 -8.59 2.72
C ASP A 71 -3.96 -9.59 1.66
#